data_AF-A0A7W2G1N3-F1
#
_entry.id   AF-A0A7W2G1N3-F1
#
_cell.length_a   1.000
_cell.length_b   1.000
_cell.length_c   1.000
_cell.angle_alpha   90.00
_cell.angle_beta   90.00
_cell.angle_gamma   90.00
#
_symmetry.space_group_name_H-M   'P 1'
#
loop_
_entity.id
_entity.type
_entity.pdbx_description
1 polymer ?
#
loop_
_entity_poly.entity_id
_entity_poly.type
_entity_poly.pdbx_seq_one_letter_code
_entity_poly.pdbx_strand_id
1 'polypeptide(L)'
;MELTENLKATRKKKGFTLIELMIVLAIIAILAIILVPKASIFKNQAKDSGVTTNVNAVRAYLQTKVTNENGNIEYLSTSDLKDAFVNSFKLKSSGNSSIWNLKGDTSAKADETIMNPIDNSAYSVVITNKNLSTKNLVPGSVVIFISSTNGYTVYGVDDGGNKMTSFTVK
;
A
#
# COMPACT_ATOMS: atom_id res chain seq x y z
N MET A 1 -59.96 -22.33 -66.59
CA MET A 1 -58.65 -22.50 -65.94
C MET A 1 -58.25 -21.15 -65.39
N GLU A 2 -58.37 -20.97 -64.08
CA GLU A 2 -57.86 -19.80 -63.37
C GLU A 2 -56.33 -19.89 -63.32
N LEU A 3 -55.64 -18.80 -63.67
CA LEU A 3 -54.21 -18.65 -63.43
C LEU A 3 -54.04 -17.60 -62.34
N THR A 4 -53.69 -18.09 -61.16
CA THR A 4 -53.47 -17.33 -59.94
C THR A 4 -52.30 -16.36 -60.10
N GLU A 5 -52.56 -15.09 -59.82
CA GLU A 5 -51.60 -14.00 -59.85
C GLU A 5 -50.62 -14.15 -58.67
N ASN A 6 -49.33 -14.34 -58.98
CA ASN A 6 -48.27 -14.48 -57.99
C ASN A 6 -47.90 -13.11 -57.41
N LEU A 7 -48.60 -12.65 -56.39
CA LEU A 7 -48.26 -11.44 -55.63
C LEU A 7 -47.00 -11.69 -54.79
N LYS A 8 -45.83 -11.39 -55.36
CA LYS A 8 -44.55 -11.42 -54.63
C LYS A 8 -44.54 -10.27 -53.61
N ALA A 9 -44.98 -10.56 -52.38
CA ALA A 9 -44.95 -9.61 -51.27
C ALA A 9 -43.51 -9.15 -50.98
N THR A 10 -43.16 -7.94 -51.41
CA THR A 10 -41.89 -7.29 -51.07
C THR A 10 -41.84 -7.06 -49.57
N ARG A 11 -41.06 -7.85 -48.83
CA ARG A 11 -40.83 -7.62 -47.40
C ARG A 11 -40.15 -6.26 -47.24
N LYS A 12 -40.87 -5.28 -46.68
CA LYS A 12 -40.30 -3.97 -46.33
C LYS A 12 -39.13 -4.19 -45.38
N LYS A 13 -37.91 -3.90 -45.82
CA LYS A 13 -36.75 -3.87 -44.92
C LYS A 13 -36.93 -2.66 -44.00
N LYS A 14 -37.19 -2.92 -42.71
CA LYS A 14 -37.14 -1.88 -41.68
C LYS A 14 -35.68 -1.47 -41.50
N GLY A 15 -35.32 -0.29 -41.98
CA GLY A 15 -34.02 0.32 -41.72
C GLY A 15 -34.03 1.05 -40.37
N PHE A 16 -32.89 1.08 -39.70
CA PHE A 16 -32.68 1.96 -38.55
C PHE A 16 -32.77 3.42 -39.01
N THR A 17 -33.42 4.27 -38.22
CA THR A 17 -33.44 5.70 -38.50
C THR A 17 -32.12 6.35 -38.07
N LEU A 18 -31.68 7.39 -38.79
CA LEU A 18 -30.50 8.17 -38.39
C LEU A 18 -30.69 8.76 -36.99
N ILE A 19 -31.91 9.17 -36.66
CA ILE A 19 -32.22 9.76 -35.34
C ILE A 19 -32.08 8.73 -34.21
N GLU A 20 -32.49 7.48 -34.42
CA GLU A 20 -32.28 6.40 -33.43
C GLU A 20 -30.80 6.20 -33.17
N LEU A 21 -29.96 6.21 -34.21
CA LEU A 21 -28.51 6.08 -34.04
C LEU A 21 -27.89 7.29 -33.32
N MET A 22 -28.37 8.50 -33.59
CA MET A 22 -27.87 9.71 -32.94
C MET A 22 -28.18 9.74 -31.45
N ILE A 23 -29.38 9.33 -31.04
CA ILE A 23 -29.76 9.25 -29.62
C ILE A 23 -28.90 8.20 -28.90
N VAL A 24 -28.65 7.05 -29.53
CA VAL A 24 -27.80 6.00 -28.95
C VAL A 24 -26.38 6.50 -28.71
N LEU A 25 -25.77 7.15 -29.71
CA LEU A 25 -24.43 7.73 -29.55
C LEU A 25 -24.39 8.84 -28.49
N ALA A 26 -25.44 9.65 -28.39
CA ALA A 26 -25.55 10.68 -27.35
C ALA A 26 -25.58 10.06 -25.94
N ILE A 27 -26.35 8.99 -25.73
CA ILE A 27 -26.42 8.29 -24.44
C ILE A 27 -25.07 7.62 -24.11
N ILE A 28 -24.45 6.93 -25.08
CA ILE A 28 -23.13 6.30 -24.90
C ILE A 28 -22.08 7.35 -24.52
N ALA A 29 -22.10 8.53 -25.16
CA ALA A 29 -21.18 9.62 -24.86
C ALA A 29 -21.32 10.13 -23.42
N ILE A 30 -22.56 10.28 -22.92
CA ILE A 30 -22.82 10.69 -21.53
C ILE A 30 -22.33 9.62 -20.55
N LEU A 31 -22.66 8.35 -20.80
CA LEU A 31 -22.25 7.24 -19.93
C LEU A 31 -20.72 7.10 -19.86
N ALA A 32 -20.03 7.30 -20.98
CA ALA A 32 -18.58 7.21 -21.05
C ALA A 32 -17.87 8.24 -20.15
N ILE A 33 -18.42 9.46 -20.02
CA ILE A 33 -17.83 10.51 -19.17
C ILE A 33 -17.94 10.16 -17.68
N ILE A 34 -19.08 9.61 -17.25
CA ILE A 34 -19.32 9.23 -15.85
C ILE A 34 -18.48 8.00 -15.47
N LEU A 35 -18.10 7.18 -16.45
CA LEU A 35 -17.38 5.94 -16.23
C LEU A 35 -15.89 6.14 -15.92
N VAL A 36 -15.30 7.33 -16.13
CA VAL A 36 -13.90 7.64 -15.80
C VAL A 36 -13.68 7.45 -14.28
N PRO A 37 -13.12 6.33 -13.82
CA PRO A 37 -13.33 5.89 -12.45
C PRO A 37 -12.33 6.54 -11.49
N LYS A 38 -12.76 6.75 -10.23
CA LYS A 38 -11.94 7.20 -9.09
C LYS A 38 -10.88 6.19 -8.61
N ALA A 39 -10.47 5.25 -9.47
CA ALA A 39 -9.60 4.13 -9.12
C ALA A 39 -8.28 4.58 -8.47
N SER A 40 -7.73 5.73 -8.88
CA SER A 40 -6.52 6.29 -8.29
C SER A 40 -6.66 6.63 -6.81
N ILE A 41 -7.81 7.17 -6.38
CA ILE A 41 -8.03 7.58 -4.98
C ILE A 41 -8.14 6.34 -4.09
N PHE A 42 -8.84 5.31 -4.55
CA PHE A 42 -8.93 4.04 -3.82
C PHE A 42 -7.59 3.31 -3.73
N LYS A 43 -6.79 3.36 -4.79
CA LYS A 43 -5.43 2.80 -4.79
C LYS A 43 -4.55 3.48 -3.75
N ASN A 44 -4.57 4.82 -3.68
CA ASN A 44 -3.75 5.56 -2.71
C ASN A 44 -4.22 5.30 -1.26
N GLN A 45 -5.53 5.28 -1.02
CA GLN A 45 -6.07 4.91 0.30
C GLN A 45 -5.70 3.48 0.72
N ALA A 46 -5.70 2.53 -0.23
CA ALA A 46 -5.29 1.15 0.04
C ALA A 46 -3.80 1.07 0.40
N LYS A 47 -2.94 1.82 -0.31
CA LYS A 47 -1.52 1.96 0.03
C LYS A 47 -1.34 2.49 1.45
N ASP A 48 -1.95 3.63 1.79
CA ASP A 48 -1.81 4.27 3.11
C ASP A 48 -2.37 3.40 4.24
N SER A 49 -3.46 2.68 3.97
CA SER A 49 -4.02 1.67 4.88
C SER A 49 -3.04 0.51 5.13
N GLY A 50 -2.35 0.05 4.07
CA GLY A 50 -1.29 -0.93 4.18
C GLY A 50 -0.14 -0.43 5.06
N VAL A 51 0.29 0.82 4.90
CA VAL A 51 1.37 1.41 5.71
C VAL A 51 0.94 1.48 7.17
N THR A 52 -0.28 1.92 7.43
CA THR A 52 -0.86 1.97 8.78
C THR A 52 -0.92 0.58 9.43
N THR A 53 -1.27 -0.44 8.64
CA THR A 53 -1.27 -1.84 9.11
C THR A 53 0.13 -2.29 9.50
N ASN A 54 1.14 -2.00 8.67
CA ASN A 54 2.53 -2.30 8.99
C ASN A 54 3.01 -1.54 10.24
N VAL A 55 2.65 -0.26 10.39
CA VAL A 55 2.96 0.55 11.59
C VAL A 55 2.40 -0.11 12.84
N ASN A 56 1.16 -0.58 12.79
CA ASN A 56 0.51 -1.24 13.93
C ASN A 56 1.17 -2.58 14.27
N ALA A 57 1.52 -3.39 13.25
CA ALA A 57 2.23 -4.66 13.45
C ALA A 57 3.62 -4.43 14.08
N VAL A 58 4.38 -3.47 13.56
CA VAL A 58 5.68 -3.04 14.10
C VAL A 58 5.53 -2.54 15.54
N ARG A 59 4.53 -1.70 15.81
CA ARG A 59 4.26 -1.17 17.14
C ARG A 59 3.97 -2.28 18.14
N ALA A 60 3.07 -3.21 17.79
CA ALA A 60 2.72 -4.34 18.63
C ALA A 60 3.95 -5.21 18.92
N TYR A 61 4.79 -5.47 17.91
CA TYR A 61 6.02 -6.21 18.11
C TYR A 61 6.99 -5.48 19.04
N LEU A 62 7.19 -4.18 18.87
CA LEU A 62 8.08 -3.40 19.75
C LEU A 62 7.61 -3.41 21.20
N GLN A 63 6.29 -3.41 21.46
CA GLN A 63 5.75 -3.53 22.81
C GLN A 63 6.17 -4.84 23.49
N THR A 64 6.36 -5.92 22.73
CA THR A 64 6.88 -7.20 23.27
C THR A 64 8.39 -7.19 23.54
N LYS A 65 9.12 -6.21 23.00
CA LYS A 65 10.58 -6.10 23.11
C LYS A 65 11.02 -5.06 24.13
N VAL A 66 10.07 -4.35 24.73
CA VAL A 66 10.34 -3.52 25.90
C VAL A 66 10.33 -4.45 27.10
N THR A 67 11.49 -4.62 27.72
CA THR A 67 11.61 -5.36 28.98
C THR A 67 11.46 -4.37 30.14
N ASN A 68 10.60 -4.69 31.10
CA ASN A 68 10.49 -3.95 32.35
C ASN A 68 10.84 -4.89 33.50
N GLU A 69 12.11 -4.92 33.86
CA GLU A 69 12.61 -5.68 35.01
C GLU A 69 12.87 -4.72 36.17
N ASN A 70 12.23 -4.97 37.31
CA ASN A 70 12.40 -4.18 38.53
C ASN A 70 12.13 -2.66 38.38
N GLY A 71 11.29 -2.27 37.40
CA GLY A 71 10.97 -0.86 37.12
C GLY A 71 11.96 -0.17 36.17
N ASN A 72 13.00 -0.88 35.72
CA ASN A 72 13.93 -0.39 34.71
C ASN A 72 13.45 -0.84 33.34
N ILE A 73 13.17 0.14 32.48
CA ILE A 73 12.81 -0.12 31.09
C ILE A 73 14.09 -0.20 30.26
N GLU A 74 14.33 -1.36 29.65
CA GLU A 74 15.46 -1.57 28.74
C GLU A 74 14.98 -1.65 27.29
N TYR A 75 15.72 -0.95 26.41
CA TYR A 75 15.48 -0.94 24.97
C TYR A 75 16.66 -1.58 24.24
N LEU A 76 16.35 -2.37 23.21
CA LEU A 76 17.34 -2.97 22.33
C LEU A 76 18.13 -1.90 21.57
N SER A 77 19.41 -2.16 21.37
CA SER A 77 20.24 -1.34 20.49
C SER A 77 19.75 -1.37 19.04
N THR A 78 20.23 -0.44 18.20
CA THR A 78 19.87 -0.41 16.77
C THR A 78 20.21 -1.73 16.05
N SER A 79 21.34 -2.36 16.39
CA SER A 79 21.76 -3.64 15.83
C SER A 79 20.90 -4.80 16.31
N ASP A 80 20.65 -4.89 17.62
CA ASP A 80 19.90 -6.01 18.18
C ASP A 80 18.44 -5.96 17.75
N LEU A 81 17.87 -4.75 17.66
CA LEU A 81 16.53 -4.56 17.13
C LEU A 81 16.46 -4.97 15.66
N LYS A 82 17.46 -4.61 14.86
CA LYS A 82 17.57 -5.05 13.46
C LYS A 82 17.61 -6.57 13.38
N ASP A 83 18.40 -7.25 14.19
CA ASP A 83 18.48 -8.72 14.19
C ASP A 83 17.17 -9.37 14.65
N ALA A 84 16.51 -8.79 15.65
CA ALA A 84 15.19 -9.23 16.10
C ALA A 84 14.13 -9.11 14.99
N PHE A 85 14.15 -8.03 14.20
CA PHE A 85 13.23 -7.85 13.08
C PHE A 85 13.53 -8.79 11.91
N VAL A 86 14.81 -8.92 11.54
CA VAL A 86 15.28 -9.86 10.50
C VAL A 86 14.80 -11.27 10.79
N ASN A 87 14.95 -11.74 12.03
CA ASN A 87 14.62 -13.10 12.40
C ASN A 87 13.11 -13.35 12.51
N SER A 88 12.36 -12.40 13.08
CA SER A 88 10.91 -12.53 13.31
C SER A 88 10.07 -12.32 12.05
N PHE A 89 10.49 -11.44 11.15
CA PHE A 89 9.74 -11.09 9.94
C PHE A 89 10.44 -11.51 8.64
N LYS A 90 11.44 -12.39 8.73
CA LYS A 90 12.21 -12.89 7.57
C LYS A 90 12.64 -11.76 6.63
N LEU A 91 13.28 -10.74 7.19
CA LEU A 91 13.71 -9.55 6.45
C LEU A 91 15.19 -9.66 6.08
N LYS A 92 15.59 -9.06 4.97
CA LYS A 92 16.98 -8.75 4.66
C LYS A 92 17.30 -7.34 5.10
N SER A 93 18.43 -7.16 5.77
CA SER A 93 18.94 -5.85 6.17
C SER A 93 20.00 -5.32 5.20
N SER A 94 20.03 -4.00 5.03
CA SER A 94 21.03 -3.26 4.26
C SER A 94 21.23 -1.90 4.92
N GLY A 95 22.48 -1.48 5.11
CA GLY A 95 22.79 -0.20 5.74
C GLY A 95 23.99 -0.26 6.66
N ASN A 96 23.99 0.59 7.69
CA ASN A 96 25.06 0.70 8.67
C ASN A 96 24.48 0.84 10.08
N SER A 97 25.34 0.85 11.10
CA SER A 97 24.95 0.83 12.53
C SER A 97 24.03 1.97 12.97
N SER A 98 23.93 3.05 12.20
CA SER A 98 23.00 4.16 12.48
C SER A 98 21.65 4.05 11.75
N ILE A 99 21.62 3.41 10.58
CA ILE A 99 20.43 3.31 9.72
C ILE A 99 20.43 1.94 9.05
N TRP A 100 19.47 1.11 9.43
CA TRP A 100 19.21 -0.20 8.84
C TRP A 100 17.92 -0.14 8.02
N ASN A 101 18.04 -0.39 6.72
CA ASN A 101 16.90 -0.56 5.83
C ASN A 101 16.60 -2.04 5.68
N LEU A 102 15.34 -2.41 5.87
CA LEU A 102 14.86 -3.78 5.89
C LEU A 102 13.84 -3.97 4.79
N LYS A 103 13.92 -5.10 4.09
CA LYS A 103 12.94 -5.52 3.08
C LYS A 103 12.66 -7.01 3.21
N GLY A 104 11.55 -7.48 2.67
CA GLY A 104 11.24 -8.91 2.70
C GLY A 104 12.30 -9.77 2.02
N ASP A 105 12.61 -10.93 2.63
CA ASP A 105 13.41 -11.95 1.97
C ASP A 105 12.58 -12.56 0.83
N THR A 106 13.12 -12.52 -0.38
CA THR A 106 12.57 -13.15 -1.58
C THR A 106 12.36 -14.67 -1.44
N SER A 107 12.98 -15.29 -0.45
CA SER A 107 12.90 -16.71 -0.15
C SER A 107 11.83 -17.04 0.91
N ALA A 108 11.32 -16.01 1.61
CA ALA A 108 10.26 -16.16 2.61
C ALA A 108 8.89 -16.12 1.96
N LYS A 109 7.90 -16.74 2.61
CA LYS A 109 6.52 -16.63 2.15
C LYS A 109 5.99 -15.22 2.42
N ALA A 110 5.01 -14.78 1.62
CA ALA A 110 4.48 -13.42 1.69
C ALA A 110 3.81 -13.09 3.05
N ASP A 111 3.32 -14.10 3.76
CA ASP A 111 2.70 -13.99 5.09
C ASP A 111 3.72 -13.96 6.24
N GLU A 112 4.98 -14.34 6.00
CA GLU A 112 6.05 -14.34 6.99
C GLU A 112 6.85 -13.03 7.01
N THR A 113 6.61 -12.14 6.04
CA THR A 113 7.37 -10.90 5.86
C THR A 113 6.51 -9.65 5.84
N ILE A 114 7.06 -8.55 6.34
CA ILE A 114 6.49 -7.22 6.14
C ILE A 114 6.91 -6.71 4.76
N MET A 115 5.96 -6.59 3.84
CA MET A 115 6.17 -6.01 2.51
C MET A 115 5.83 -4.52 2.51
N ASN A 116 6.50 -3.75 1.66
CA ASN A 116 6.15 -2.34 1.44
C ASN A 116 4.86 -2.29 0.59
N PRO A 117 3.76 -1.68 1.07
CA PRO A 117 2.46 -1.69 0.39
C PRO A 117 2.40 -0.87 -0.91
N ILE A 118 3.42 -0.04 -1.15
CA ILE A 118 3.52 0.86 -2.29
C ILE A 118 4.36 0.21 -3.40
N ASP A 119 5.52 -0.32 -3.02
CA ASP A 119 6.43 -1.07 -3.89
C ASP A 119 7.04 -2.25 -3.13
N ASN A 120 6.58 -3.46 -3.44
CA ASN A 120 7.02 -4.70 -2.78
C ASN A 120 8.53 -4.96 -2.87
N SER A 121 9.24 -4.33 -3.83
CA SER A 121 10.69 -4.47 -3.97
C SER A 121 11.49 -3.51 -3.08
N ALA A 122 10.82 -2.48 -2.57
CA ALA A 122 11.41 -1.43 -1.78
C ALA A 122 11.51 -1.80 -0.29
N TYR A 123 12.22 -0.98 0.48
CA TYR A 123 12.36 -1.19 1.93
C TYR A 123 11.01 -0.97 2.63
N SER A 124 10.66 -1.90 3.52
CA SER A 124 9.41 -1.91 4.27
C SER A 124 9.57 -1.40 5.69
N VAL A 125 10.75 -1.57 6.30
CA VAL A 125 11.06 -1.08 7.65
C VAL A 125 12.42 -0.38 7.65
N VAL A 126 12.54 0.73 8.36
CA VAL A 126 13.79 1.46 8.57
C VAL A 126 14.01 1.61 10.07
N ILE A 127 15.14 1.11 10.59
CA ILE A 127 15.53 1.26 11.99
C ILE A 127 16.67 2.26 12.08
N THR A 128 16.52 3.28 12.91
CA THR A 128 17.51 4.37 13.01
C THR A 128 17.63 4.90 14.44
N ASN A 129 18.82 5.33 14.84
CA ASN A 129 19.03 6.20 16.01
C ASN A 129 19.33 7.65 15.62
N LYS A 130 19.23 7.99 14.33
CA LYS A 130 19.34 9.34 13.81
C LYS A 130 17.99 9.88 13.35
N ASN A 131 17.77 11.16 13.62
CA ASN A 131 16.66 11.89 13.02
C ASN A 131 16.89 11.97 11.51
N LEU A 132 16.03 11.32 10.74
CA LEU A 132 16.07 11.29 9.28
C LEU A 132 15.05 12.28 8.72
N SER A 133 15.44 13.00 7.67
CA SER A 133 14.48 13.73 6.85
C SER A 133 13.61 12.73 6.10
N THR A 134 12.30 12.97 6.09
CA THR A 134 11.31 12.10 5.40
C THR A 134 11.55 12.01 3.90
N LYS A 135 12.22 12.99 3.30
CA LYS A 135 12.59 12.98 1.87
C LYS A 135 13.61 11.92 1.49
N ASN A 136 14.41 11.43 2.44
CA ASN A 136 15.39 10.36 2.22
C ASN A 136 14.83 8.98 2.58
N LEU A 137 13.58 8.92 3.02
CA LEU A 137 12.90 7.68 3.40
C LEU A 137 12.08 7.17 2.23
N VAL A 138 12.02 5.85 2.12
CA VAL A 138 11.26 5.18 1.07
C VAL A 138 9.75 5.34 1.35
N PRO A 139 8.95 5.85 0.40
CA PRO A 139 7.49 5.84 0.53
C PRO A 139 6.96 4.45 0.84
N GLY A 140 6.02 4.34 1.76
CA GLY A 140 5.45 3.06 2.19
C GLY A 140 6.23 2.32 3.27
N SER A 141 7.40 2.83 3.67
CA SER A 141 8.19 2.24 4.76
C SER A 141 7.70 2.66 6.14
N VAL A 142 7.93 1.79 7.12
CA VAL A 142 7.74 2.09 8.55
C VAL A 142 9.08 2.44 9.17
N VAL A 143 9.18 3.59 9.79
CA VAL A 143 10.40 4.07 10.42
C VAL A 143 10.31 3.91 11.92
N ILE A 144 11.33 3.29 12.50
CA ILE A 144 11.53 3.10 13.93
C ILE A 144 12.73 3.94 14.33
N PHE A 145 12.47 5.03 15.03
CA PHE A 145 13.50 5.88 15.63
C PHE A 145 13.70 5.48 17.09
N ILE A 146 14.91 5.05 17.43
CA ILE A 146 15.29 4.69 18.79
C ILE A 146 15.80 5.95 19.50
N SER A 147 15.12 6.33 20.58
CA SER A 147 15.56 7.39 21.49
C SER A 147 16.07 6.77 22.79
N SER A 148 17.26 7.19 23.23
CA SER A 148 17.84 6.77 24.51
C SER A 148 17.01 7.19 25.73
N THR A 149 16.09 8.15 25.57
CA THR A 149 15.34 8.74 26.68
C THR A 149 13.83 8.51 26.58
N ASN A 150 13.32 8.29 25.36
CA ASN A 150 11.88 8.23 25.08
C ASN A 150 11.41 6.90 24.45
N GLY A 151 12.26 5.87 24.39
CA GLY A 151 11.93 4.57 23.82
C GLY A 151 11.88 4.59 22.29
N TYR A 152 10.98 3.80 21.71
CA TYR A 152 10.84 3.70 20.25
C TYR A 152 9.77 4.65 19.72
N THR A 153 10.11 5.49 18.75
CA THR A 153 9.13 6.27 17.99
C THR A 153 8.92 5.62 16.64
N VAL A 154 7.69 5.20 16.34
CA VAL A 154 7.30 4.53 15.09
C VAL A 154 6.42 5.45 14.27
N TYR A 155 6.65 5.55 12.97
CA TYR A 155 5.76 6.23 12.03
C TYR A 155 5.87 5.65 10.63
N GLY A 156 4.81 5.77 9.84
CA GLY A 156 4.82 5.43 8.42
C GLY A 156 5.25 6.60 7.54
N VAL A 157 5.64 6.30 6.31
CA VAL A 157 5.85 7.28 5.23
C VAL A 157 4.78 7.05 4.16
N ASP A 158 3.99 8.08 3.83
CA ASP A 158 2.94 7.98 2.80
C ASP A 158 3.53 7.90 1.37
N ASP A 159 2.67 7.70 0.36
CA ASP A 159 3.07 7.67 -1.07
C ASP A 159 3.72 8.98 -1.54
N GLY A 160 3.47 10.09 -0.83
CA GLY A 160 4.06 11.41 -1.10
C GLY A 160 5.38 11.68 -0.40
N GLY A 161 5.88 10.75 0.43
CA GLY A 161 7.11 10.93 1.20
C GLY A 161 6.93 11.75 2.49
N ASN A 162 5.71 11.94 2.96
CA ASN A 162 5.42 12.63 4.22
C ASN A 162 5.31 11.65 5.37
N LYS A 163 5.68 12.12 6.56
CA LYS A 163 5.52 11.37 7.80
C LYS A 163 4.04 11.29 8.18
N MET A 164 3.55 10.06 8.35
CA MET A 164 2.25 9.76 8.93
C MET A 164 2.27 9.94 10.46
N THR A 165 1.12 9.77 11.10
CA THR A 165 0.99 9.80 12.56
C THR A 165 2.04 8.93 13.25
N SER A 166 2.76 9.51 14.21
CA SER A 166 3.76 8.81 14.99
C SER A 166 3.23 8.28 16.31
N PHE A 167 3.74 7.14 16.73
CA PHE A 167 3.45 6.49 17.99
C PHE A 167 4.75 6.30 18.77
N THR A 168 4.70 6.51 20.09
CA THR A 168 5.82 6.19 20.97
C THR A 168 5.50 4.93 21.75
N VAL A 169 6.40 3.96 21.71
CA VAL A 169 6.39 2.76 22.55
C VAL A 169 7.42 2.98 23.65
N LYS A 170 6.93 2.95 24.90
CA LYS A 170 7.74 3.10 26.10
C LYS A 170 7.73 1.82 26.88
#